data_AF-A0A971I1W7-F1
#
_entry.id   AF-A0A971I1W7-F1
#
_cell.length_a   1.000
_cell.length_b   1.000
_cell.length_c   1.000
_cell.angle_alpha   90.00
_cell.angle_beta   90.00
_cell.angle_gamma   90.00
#
_symmetry.space_group_name_H-M   'P 1'
#
loop_
_entity.id
_entity.type
_entity.pdbx_description
1 polymer ?
#
loop_
_entity_poly.entity_id
_entity_poly.type
_entity_poly.pdbx_seq_one_letter_code
_entity_poly.pdbx_strand_id
1 'polypeptide(L)'
;MTLIKIGQLVRIENSKKAVICYKCEQREGYWGVKYMDSKTVDCVHNSLISPYMHQCWNCGANLNSEADITCPVCHWLKCPDCGACRMGGCIKPDYLYGGKKEKASR
;
A
#
# COMPACT_ATOMS: atom_id res chain seq x y z
N MET A 1 -9.55 -10.71 14.45
CA MET A 1 -8.33 -9.93 14.75
C MET A 1 -7.79 -9.43 13.44
N THR A 2 -7.59 -8.12 13.28
CA THR A 2 -6.99 -7.51 12.09
C THR A 2 -5.56 -7.99 11.94
N LEU A 3 -5.20 -8.57 10.79
CA LEU A 3 -3.86 -9.13 10.61
C LEU A 3 -2.89 -8.04 10.13
N ILE A 4 -2.14 -7.46 11.07
CA ILE A 4 -1.15 -6.41 10.80
C ILE A 4 0.16 -7.04 10.29
N LYS A 5 0.67 -6.55 9.17
CA LYS A 5 1.90 -7.05 8.51
C LYS A 5 2.92 -5.93 8.33
N ILE A 6 4.22 -6.25 8.43
CA ILE A 6 5.28 -5.31 8.07
C ILE A 6 5.17 -4.93 6.60
N GLY A 7 5.34 -3.64 6.29
CA GLY A 7 5.19 -3.08 4.95
C GLY A 7 3.76 -2.72 4.56
N GLN A 8 2.76 -3.03 5.40
CA GLN A 8 1.35 -2.72 5.13
C GLN A 8 1.06 -1.23 5.27
N LEU A 9 0.36 -0.65 4.28
CA LEU A 9 -0.26 0.67 4.39
C LEU A 9 -1.49 0.60 5.31
N VAL A 10 -1.59 1.48 6.29
CA VAL A 10 -2.66 1.51 7.29
C VAL A 10 -3.17 2.94 7.55
N ARG A 11 -4.31 3.04 8.22
CA ARG A 11 -4.80 4.28 8.84
C ARG A 11 -4.62 4.23 10.35
N ILE A 12 -4.05 5.29 10.90
CA ILE A 12 -3.95 5.53 12.34
C ILE A 12 -5.06 6.48 12.75
N GLU A 13 -5.81 6.13 13.80
CA GLU A 13 -6.96 6.90 14.30
C GLU A 13 -7.97 7.23 13.19
N ASN A 14 -8.16 6.30 12.24
CA ASN A 14 -9.01 6.44 11.06
C ASN A 14 -8.68 7.61 10.12
N SER A 15 -7.56 8.32 10.29
CA SER A 15 -7.25 9.53 9.53
C SER A 15 -5.85 9.51 8.90
N LYS A 16 -4.81 9.31 9.71
CA LYS A 16 -3.42 9.48 9.29
C LYS A 16 -2.94 8.24 8.53
N LYS A 17 -2.33 8.42 7.37
CA LYS A 17 -1.77 7.30 6.59
C LYS A 17 -0.38 6.96 7.08
N ALA A 18 -0.10 5.69 7.32
CA ALA A 18 1.20 5.23 7.76
C ALA A 18 1.53 3.85 7.19
N VAL A 19 2.81 3.48 7.22
CA VAL A 19 3.28 2.13 6.85
C VAL A 19 3.80 1.44 8.08
N ILE A 20 3.43 0.17 8.29
CA ILE A 20 3.99 -0.65 9.37
C ILE A 20 5.45 -0.97 9.05
N CYS A 21 6.36 -0.67 9.99
CA CYS A 21 7.79 -0.90 9.82
C CYS A 21 8.30 -2.10 10.63
N TYR A 22 7.86 -2.26 11.87
CA TYR A 22 8.31 -3.31 12.77
C TYR A 22 7.30 -3.54 13.91
N LYS A 23 7.43 -4.65 14.63
CA LYS A 23 6.69 -4.90 15.87
C LYS A 23 7.50 -4.34 17.05
N CYS A 24 6.88 -3.56 17.95
CA CYS A 24 7.59 -3.01 19.11
C CYS A 24 7.71 -4.12 20.18
N GLU A 25 8.82 -4.86 20.22
CA GLU A 25 8.98 -6.05 21.09
C GLU A 25 8.84 -5.77 22.58
N GLN A 26 9.23 -4.57 23.02
CA GLN A 26 9.16 -4.16 24.44
C GLN A 26 7.75 -3.79 24.91
N ARG A 27 6.78 -3.64 24.00
CA ARG A 27 5.41 -3.22 24.32
C ARG A 27 4.42 -4.06 23.52
N GLU A 28 3.82 -5.04 24.19
CA GLU A 28 2.84 -5.92 23.56
C GLU A 28 1.69 -5.12 22.93
N GLY A 29 1.27 -5.52 21.73
CA GLY A 29 0.21 -4.83 20.98
C GLY A 29 0.66 -3.56 20.26
N TYR A 30 1.90 -3.09 20.41
CA TYR A 30 2.41 -1.90 19.71
C TYR A 30 3.17 -2.25 18.43
N TRP A 31 3.00 -1.38 17.43
CA TRP A 31 3.64 -1.47 16.12
C TRP A 31 4.34 -0.16 15.78
N GLY A 32 5.56 -0.28 15.26
CA GLY A 32 6.31 0.85 14.72
C GLY A 32 5.71 1.24 13.37
N VAL A 33 5.30 2.49 13.23
CA VAL A 33 4.67 3.02 12.01
C VAL A 33 5.45 4.22 11.50
N LYS A 34 5.54 4.36 10.17
CA LYS A 34 6.10 5.55 9.51
C LYS A 34 4.98 6.31 8.82
N TYR A 35 4.70 7.52 9.27
CA TYR A 35 3.65 8.37 8.67
C TYR A 35 4.03 8.79 7.25
N MET A 36 3.08 8.72 6.32
CA MET A 36 3.35 9.01 4.91
C MET A 36 3.67 10.48 4.66
N ASP A 37 3.01 11.40 5.38
CA ASP A 37 3.10 12.83 5.14
C ASP A 37 4.34 13.42 5.84
N SER A 38 4.48 13.18 7.15
CA SER A 38 5.59 13.73 7.96
C SER A 38 6.88 12.92 7.90
N LYS A 39 6.83 11.66 7.42
CA LYS A 39 7.92 10.67 7.48
C LYS A 39 8.42 10.32 8.89
N THR A 40 7.74 10.81 9.94
CA THR A 40 8.07 10.50 11.33
C THR A 40 7.73 9.05 11.66
N VAL A 41 8.47 8.48 12.62
CA VAL A 41 8.28 7.12 13.11
C VAL A 41 7.75 7.17 14.54
N ASP A 42 6.77 6.33 14.86
CA ASP A 42 6.13 6.26 16.18
C ASP A 42 5.72 4.81 16.51
N CYS A 43 5.56 4.46 17.80
CA CYS A 43 4.98 3.17 18.22
C CYS A 43 3.50 3.37 18.57
N VAL A 44 2.61 2.73 17.82
CA VAL A 44 1.16 2.88 17.97
C VAL A 44 0.52 1.55 18.39
N HIS A 45 -0.44 1.60 19.32
CA HIS A 45 -1.18 0.43 19.76
C HIS A 45 -2.11 -0.09 18.64
N ASN A 46 -2.19 -1.42 18.46
CA ASN A 46 -2.93 -2.07 17.37
C ASN A 46 -4.41 -1.68 17.28
N SER A 47 -5.04 -1.28 18.40
CA SER A 47 -6.43 -0.83 18.43
C SER A 47 -6.68 0.47 17.67
N LEU A 48 -5.63 1.26 17.44
CA LEU A 48 -5.69 2.51 16.68
C LEU A 48 -5.35 2.31 15.20
N ILE A 49 -4.98 1.08 14.81
CA ILE A 49 -4.52 0.73 13.47
C ILE A 49 -5.66 0.05 12.73
N SER A 50 -6.06 0.63 11.60
CA SER A 50 -7.08 0.07 10.70
C SER A 50 -6.50 -0.16 9.31
N PRO A 51 -7.01 -1.15 8.56
CA PRO A 51 -6.64 -1.33 7.17
C PRO A 51 -6.95 -0.08 6.35
N TYR A 52 -6.08 0.21 5.39
CA TYR A 52 -6.33 1.26 4.42
C TYR A 52 -7.24 0.72 3.32
N MET A 53 -8.45 1.26 3.23
CA MET A 53 -9.43 0.94 2.19
C MET A 53 -9.64 2.13 1.26
N HIS A 54 -9.65 1.91 -0.04
CA HIS A 54 -10.01 2.92 -1.04
C HIS A 54 -10.40 2.30 -2.37
N GLN A 55 -11.01 3.08 -3.26
CA GLN A 55 -11.22 2.68 -4.66
C GLN A 55 -9.99 3.01 -5.50
N CYS A 56 -9.61 2.07 -6.37
CA CYS A 56 -8.59 2.27 -7.37
C CYS A 56 -9.00 3.41 -8.30
N TRP A 57 -8.19 4.45 -8.40
CA TRP A 57 -8.45 5.60 -9.27
C TRP A 57 -8.48 5.24 -10.77
N ASN A 58 -7.81 4.15 -11.17
CA ASN A 58 -7.66 3.79 -12.59
C ASN A 58 -8.80 2.87 -13.09
N CYS A 59 -9.24 1.92 -12.28
CA CYS A 59 -10.23 0.91 -12.70
C CYS A 59 -11.46 0.80 -11.78
N GLY A 60 -11.51 1.56 -10.68
CA GLY A 60 -12.64 1.55 -9.74
C GLY A 60 -12.68 0.36 -8.77
N ALA A 61 -11.77 -0.62 -8.88
CA ALA A 61 -11.73 -1.77 -7.98
C ALA A 61 -11.60 -1.35 -6.51
N ASN A 62 -12.32 -2.03 -5.61
CA ASN A 62 -12.20 -1.81 -4.17
C ASN A 62 -10.91 -2.45 -3.66
N LEU A 63 -10.09 -1.67 -2.97
CA LEU A 63 -8.79 -2.10 -2.46
C LEU A 63 -8.80 -2.09 -0.93
N ASN A 64 -8.21 -3.12 -0.32
CA ASN A 64 -8.08 -3.29 1.12
C ASN A 64 -6.67 -3.76 1.48
N SER A 65 -5.93 -2.96 2.25
CA SER A 65 -4.55 -3.28 2.61
C SER A 65 -4.35 -4.51 3.51
N GLU A 66 -5.41 -5.09 4.07
CA GLU A 66 -5.33 -6.38 4.75
C GLU A 66 -5.09 -7.53 3.77
N ALA A 67 -5.74 -7.47 2.60
CA ALA A 67 -5.67 -8.49 1.55
C ALA A 67 -4.67 -8.14 0.44
N ASP A 68 -4.62 -6.87 0.06
CA ASP A 68 -3.86 -6.39 -1.09
C ASP A 68 -2.43 -5.96 -0.72
N ILE A 69 -1.55 -5.97 -1.72
CA ILE A 69 -0.12 -5.69 -1.54
C ILE A 69 0.15 -4.19 -1.52
N THR A 70 0.89 -3.71 -0.52
CA THR A 70 1.43 -2.34 -0.51
C THR A 70 2.68 -2.26 -1.39
N CYS A 71 2.76 -1.26 -2.26
CA CYS A 71 3.91 -1.06 -3.15
C CYS A 71 5.16 -0.69 -2.33
N PRO A 72 6.29 -1.41 -2.44
CA PRO A 72 7.48 -1.11 -1.63
C PRO A 72 8.18 0.19 -2.04
N VAL A 73 7.87 0.74 -3.22
CA VAL A 73 8.53 1.94 -3.77
C VAL A 73 7.80 3.22 -3.33
N CYS A 74 6.48 3.31 -3.55
CA CYS A 74 5.71 4.50 -3.20
C CYS A 74 4.84 4.34 -1.95
N HIS A 75 4.80 3.14 -1.36
CA HIS A 75 4.00 2.81 -0.18
C HIS A 75 2.49 2.96 -0.34
N TRP A 76 1.99 3.15 -1.56
CA TRP A 76 0.56 3.09 -1.85
C TRP A 76 0.11 1.66 -2.15
N LEU A 77 -1.16 1.38 -1.87
CA LEU A 77 -1.75 0.08 -2.11
C LEU A 77 -1.80 -0.24 -3.61
N LYS A 78 -1.24 -1.37 -4.03
CA LYS A 78 -1.22 -1.82 -5.42
C LYS A 78 -2.53 -2.51 -5.74
N CYS A 79 -3.23 -2.01 -6.76
CA CYS A 79 -4.43 -2.64 -7.29
C CYS A 79 -4.08 -4.02 -7.88
N PRO A 80 -4.78 -5.10 -7.47
CA PRO A 80 -4.54 -6.43 -8.02
C PRO A 80 -4.98 -6.51 -9.49
N ASP A 81 -6.04 -5.80 -9.88
CA ASP A 81 -6.65 -5.91 -11.22
C ASP A 81 -5.83 -5.20 -12.30
N CYS A 82 -5.40 -3.96 -12.04
CA CYS A 82 -4.69 -3.13 -13.03
C CYS A 82 -3.25 -2.78 -12.67
N GLY A 83 -2.76 -3.20 -11.49
CA GLY A 83 -1.39 -2.94 -11.05
C GLY A 83 -1.09 -1.50 -10.61
N ALA A 84 -2.04 -0.58 -10.73
CA ALA A 84 -1.86 0.82 -10.32
C ALA A 84 -1.73 0.94 -8.79
N CYS A 85 -0.77 1.73 -8.31
CA CYS A 85 -0.58 1.98 -6.86
C CYS A 85 -0.83 3.44 -6.46
N ARG A 86 -0.31 4.41 -7.21
CA ARG A 86 -0.58 5.86 -7.02
C ARG A 86 -0.98 6.50 -8.35
N MET A 87 -1.51 7.71 -8.34
CA MET A 87 -1.69 8.48 -9.59
C MET A 87 -0.33 8.72 -10.24
N GLY A 88 -0.16 8.31 -11.50
CA GLY A 88 1.15 8.25 -12.19
C GLY A 88 2.00 7.00 -11.88
N GLY A 89 1.58 6.18 -10.92
CA GLY A 89 2.14 4.85 -10.62
C GLY A 89 3.59 4.82 -10.13
N CYS A 90 4.00 3.63 -9.69
CA CYS A 90 5.38 3.16 -9.84
C CYS A 90 5.32 2.12 -10.95
N ILE A 91 5.29 2.59 -12.20
CA ILE A 91 5.31 1.71 -13.35
C ILE A 91 6.67 1.01 -13.33
N LYS A 92 6.71 -0.26 -12.88
CA LYS A 92 7.83 -1.13 -13.24
C LYS A 92 7.69 -1.42 -14.74
N PRO A 93 8.78 -1.35 -15.52
CA PRO A 93 8.76 -1.44 -16.98
C PRO A 93 8.32 -2.80 -17.55
N ASP A 94 7.98 -3.80 -16.73
CA ASP A 94 7.62 -5.15 -17.19
C ASP A 94 6.36 -5.22 -18.08
N TYR A 95 5.55 -4.15 -18.17
CA TYR A 95 4.46 -4.06 -19.15
C TYR A 95 4.90 -3.57 -20.55
N LEU A 96 6.15 -3.16 -20.74
CA LEU A 96 6.70 -2.78 -22.06
C LEU A 96 7.29 -3.97 -22.84
N TYR A 97 7.36 -5.17 -22.25
CA TYR A 97 7.73 -6.41 -22.93
C TYR A 97 6.52 -7.35 -23.02
N GLY A 98 5.48 -6.90 -23.70
CA GLY A 98 4.26 -7.67 -23.90
C GLY A 98 3.44 -7.17 -25.07
N GLY A 99 4.04 -7.15 -26.27
CA GLY A 99 3.31 -6.98 -27.52
C GLY A 99 3.75 -5.80 -28.38
N LYS A 100 4.93 -5.90 -29.00
CA LYS A 100 5.05 -5.39 -30.37
C LYS A 100 4.11 -6.22 -31.24
N LYS A 101 2.86 -5.78 -31.41
CA LYS A 101 2.13 -6.12 -32.63
C LYS A 101 2.70 -5.21 -33.71
N GLU A 102 3.59 -5.79 -34.51
CA GLU A 102 3.98 -5.26 -35.81
C GLU A 102 2.72 -4.81 -36.56
N LYS A 103 2.58 -3.50 -36.75
CA LYS A 103 1.75 -3.00 -37.85
C LYS A 103 2.61 -3.13 -39.09
N ALA A 104 2.50 -4.28 -39.75
CA ALA A 104 2.78 -4.36 -41.18
C ALA A 104 1.78 -3.45 -41.88
N SER A 105 2.20 -2.24 -42.25
CA SER A 105 1.49 -1.48 -43.27
C SER A 105 1.99 -1.98 -44.61
N ARG A 106 1.03 -2.49 -45.38
CA ARG A 106 1.15 -2.64 -46.84
C ARG A 106 1.38 -1.29 -47.51
#